data_AF-A0A803TDB8-F1
#
_entry.id   AF-A0A803TDB8-F1
#
_cell.length_a   1.000
_cell.length_b   1.000
_cell.length_c   1.000
_cell.angle_alpha   90.00
_cell.angle_beta   90.00
_cell.angle_gamma   90.00
#
_symmetry.space_group_name_H-M   'P 1'
#
loop_
_entity.id
_entity.type
_entity.pdbx_description
1 polymer ?
#
loop_
_entity_poly.entity_id
_entity_poly.type
_entity_poly.pdbx_seq_one_letter_code
_entity_poly.pdbx_strand_id
1 'polypeptide(L)'
;MKREKRRLEGVWRELHDRASRSAYRAFMESYEHATIEAKRVYYASLIESASSRPAKLFKIIRSLMTVPSNPKSDDQAPSAETFQSYFADKISLLRRDLPATTDTMRELETPWPLAGPTLDQFIPLDAEALNRLIAAARPTTCSLDPCPSWLVKSCLEGLRDPLLKIINSSLEQGVFPEGLKEAVVSPLLKKPDLDRLVPSSYRPVSNLSFLGKVIERAVAVQLQQFLDDTAGLDPFQSGFRAGHGTETVLVSITDHLRCQLDRGGSVLLVLLDLTAAFDTVDHNLLTHRLTVAGVRGTALNWLASFLHNRGQRVERGGLVSERSPLHCGVPQGAILSPLLFNIYMQPLAQLVRDFGLECYQYADDTQLVLKMEGQPESVPDSFHQCLEAIIGWLRSSRLRVNPAKTEILWLGRPGSGDIQLPTLDGEVLHPSSLVKSLGVLLDPSLTMEAQVSAITKTDFFHLRQARRLAPYLSRDNLATVIQATVI
;
A
#
# COMPACT_ATOMS: atom_id res chain seq x y z
N MET A 1 -8.13 36.69 29.96
CA MET A 1 -7.53 36.81 28.61
C MET A 1 -8.57 37.08 27.51
N LYS A 2 -9.29 36.07 26.96
CA LYS A 2 -10.25 36.29 25.84
C LYS A 2 -11.40 37.25 26.16
N ARG A 3 -12.00 37.14 27.36
CA ARG A 3 -13.08 38.06 27.81
C ARG A 3 -12.58 39.50 27.95
N GLU A 4 -11.39 39.65 28.50
CA GLU A 4 -10.76 40.96 28.72
C GLU A 4 -10.33 41.65 27.42
N LYS A 5 -9.84 40.88 26.43
CA LYS A 5 -9.61 41.38 25.06
C LYS A 5 -10.87 42.02 24.48
N ARG A 6 -12.01 41.30 24.54
CA ARG A 6 -13.29 41.79 24.00
C ARG A 6 -13.79 43.03 24.73
N ARG A 7 -13.58 43.10 26.05
CA ARG A 7 -13.90 44.26 26.87
C ARG A 7 -13.11 45.49 26.42
N LEU A 8 -11.78 45.37 26.32
CA LEU A 8 -10.90 46.48 25.90
C LEU A 8 -11.11 46.89 24.43
N GLU A 9 -11.44 45.92 23.57
CA GLU A 9 -11.86 46.20 22.19
C GLU A 9 -13.16 47.01 22.14
N GLY A 10 -14.16 46.65 22.96
CA GLY A 10 -15.41 47.40 23.10
C GLY A 10 -15.17 48.82 23.59
N VAL A 11 -14.38 48.99 24.65
CA VAL A 11 -14.04 50.32 25.21
C VAL A 11 -13.34 51.21 24.17
N TRP A 12 -12.40 50.66 23.40
CA TRP A 12 -11.75 51.44 22.32
C TRP A 12 -12.72 51.78 21.18
N ARG A 13 -13.59 50.85 20.78
CA ARG A 13 -14.61 51.09 19.75
C ARG A 13 -15.70 52.07 20.18
N GLU A 14 -15.90 52.29 21.47
CA GLU A 14 -16.80 53.32 21.99
C GLU A 14 -16.10 54.67 22.08
N LEU A 15 -14.95 54.75 22.73
CA LEU A 15 -14.30 56.02 23.09
C LEU A 15 -13.43 56.62 21.98
N HIS A 16 -12.89 55.81 21.06
CA HIS A 16 -12.02 56.22 19.95
C HIS A 16 -10.77 57.06 20.34
N ASP A 17 -10.40 57.09 21.62
CA ASP A 17 -9.30 57.90 22.13
C ASP A 17 -7.94 57.17 22.09
N ARG A 18 -6.87 57.94 22.27
CA ARG A 18 -5.49 57.43 22.16
C ARG A 18 -5.09 56.54 23.34
N ALA A 19 -5.66 56.75 24.53
CA ALA A 19 -5.35 55.99 25.73
C ALA A 19 -6.01 54.60 25.68
N SER A 20 -7.30 54.52 25.31
CA SER A 20 -8.01 53.24 25.13
C SER A 20 -7.41 52.39 24.02
N ARG A 21 -7.00 53.00 22.89
CA ARG A 21 -6.26 52.32 21.82
C ARG A 21 -4.93 51.74 22.28
N SER A 22 -4.18 52.49 23.10
CA SER A 22 -2.88 52.06 23.63
C SER A 22 -3.04 50.92 24.63
N ALA A 23 -4.03 50.99 25.52
CA ALA A 23 -4.37 49.92 26.45
C ALA A 23 -4.81 48.63 25.73
N TYR A 24 -5.64 48.75 24.69
CA TYR A 24 -6.04 47.60 23.87
C TYR A 24 -4.83 46.97 23.14
N ARG A 25 -3.93 47.78 22.57
CA ARG A 25 -2.71 47.28 21.91
C ARG A 25 -1.76 46.57 22.88
N ALA A 26 -1.47 47.16 24.02
CA ALA A 26 -0.62 46.54 25.04
C ALA A 26 -1.23 45.21 25.54
N PHE A 27 -2.55 45.16 25.73
CA PHE A 27 -3.23 43.92 26.10
C PHE A 27 -3.20 42.89 24.96
N MET A 28 -3.32 43.31 23.70
CA MET A 28 -3.21 42.45 22.54
C MET A 28 -1.83 41.80 22.42
N GLU A 29 -0.76 42.56 22.67
CA GLU A 29 0.61 42.03 22.71
C GLU A 29 0.78 40.98 23.82
N SER A 30 0.31 41.26 25.03
CA SER A 30 0.32 40.30 26.15
C SER A 30 -0.52 39.05 25.84
N TYR A 31 -1.70 39.23 25.24
CA TYR A 31 -2.58 38.15 24.82
C TYR A 31 -1.94 37.26 23.74
N GLU A 32 -1.29 37.87 22.75
CA GLU A 32 -0.55 37.17 21.71
C GLU A 32 0.62 36.39 22.28
N HIS A 33 1.43 37.01 23.15
CA HIS A 33 2.54 36.36 23.84
C HIS A 33 2.09 35.13 24.64
N ALA A 34 1.05 35.26 25.45
CA ALA A 34 0.51 34.14 26.22
C ALA A 34 -0.08 33.03 25.33
N THR A 35 -0.65 33.38 24.17
CA THR A 35 -1.16 32.39 23.22
C THR A 35 -0.02 31.65 22.53
N ILE A 36 1.07 32.35 22.17
CA ILE A 36 2.28 31.74 21.62
C ILE A 36 2.89 30.79 22.63
N GLU A 37 3.03 31.21 23.89
CA GLU A 37 3.63 30.41 24.94
C GLU A 37 2.81 29.15 25.26
N ALA A 38 1.48 29.28 25.36
CA ALA A 38 0.60 28.12 25.52
C ALA A 38 0.72 27.13 24.34
N LYS A 39 0.85 27.63 23.11
CA LYS A 39 1.10 26.79 21.93
C LYS A 39 2.47 26.12 21.97
N ARG A 40 3.52 26.82 22.42
CA ARG A 40 4.88 26.27 22.57
C ARG A 40 4.89 25.08 23.52
N VAL A 41 4.31 25.25 24.71
CA VAL A 41 4.21 24.16 25.70
C VAL A 41 3.42 22.98 25.13
N TYR A 42 2.29 23.25 24.48
CA TYR A 42 1.45 22.20 23.87
C TYR A 42 2.20 21.44 22.77
N TYR A 43 2.80 22.13 21.80
CA TYR A 43 3.52 21.49 20.69
C TYR A 43 4.79 20.78 21.15
N ALA A 44 5.51 21.34 22.14
CA ALA A 44 6.66 20.67 22.75
C ALA A 44 6.25 19.33 23.37
N SER A 45 5.19 19.32 24.17
CA SER A 45 4.67 18.08 24.78
C SER A 45 4.25 17.03 23.74
N LEU A 46 3.65 17.49 22.63
CA LEU A 46 3.26 16.61 21.51
C LEU A 46 4.46 15.98 20.83
N ILE A 47 5.48 16.77 20.51
CA ILE A 47 6.72 16.30 19.86
C ILE A 47 7.47 15.36 20.79
N GLU A 48 7.60 15.72 22.06
CA GLU A 48 8.27 14.90 23.09
C GLU A 48 7.56 13.55 23.27
N SER A 49 6.22 13.52 23.27
CA SER A 49 5.42 12.30 23.34
C SER A 49 5.57 11.35 22.13
N ALA A 50 6.27 11.80 21.09
CA ALA A 50 6.50 11.07 19.85
C ALA A 50 7.99 10.95 19.48
N SER A 51 8.90 11.46 20.32
CA SER A 51 10.36 11.46 20.11
C SER A 51 10.94 10.08 19.80
N SER A 52 10.39 9.02 20.40
CA SER A 52 10.81 7.63 20.18
C SER A 52 10.10 6.92 19.01
N ARG A 53 9.23 7.62 18.25
CA ARG A 53 8.40 7.03 17.19
C ARG A 53 8.33 7.93 15.95
N PRO A 54 9.26 7.80 14.99
CA PRO A 54 9.35 8.65 13.80
C PRO A 54 8.05 8.80 13.02
N ALA A 55 7.30 7.70 12.80
CA ALA A 55 6.02 7.74 12.09
C ALA A 55 4.92 8.53 12.84
N LYS A 56 4.89 8.43 14.19
CA LYS A 56 3.95 9.19 15.03
C LYS A 56 4.33 10.67 15.00
N LEU A 57 5.62 10.97 15.10
CA LEU A 57 6.17 12.31 15.00
C LEU A 57 5.80 12.94 13.65
N PHE A 58 6.02 12.24 12.54
CA PHE A 58 5.62 12.70 11.20
C PHE A 58 4.13 12.99 11.10
N LYS A 59 3.27 12.11 11.65
CA LYS A 59 1.81 12.33 11.66
C LYS A 59 1.41 13.58 12.45
N ILE A 60 2.02 13.80 13.61
CA ILE A 60 1.81 14.99 14.44
C ILE A 60 2.29 16.24 13.68
N ILE A 61 3.51 16.21 13.13
CA ILE A 61 4.04 17.35 12.38
C ILE A 61 3.15 17.67 11.17
N ARG A 62 2.70 16.65 10.44
CA ARG A 62 1.78 16.83 9.31
C ARG A 62 0.47 17.48 9.75
N SER A 63 -0.10 17.09 10.89
CA SER A 63 -1.32 17.72 11.41
C SER A 63 -1.08 19.17 11.85
N LEU A 64 0.12 19.49 12.36
CA LEU A 64 0.53 20.86 12.69
C LEU A 64 0.75 21.73 11.44
N MET A 65 1.27 21.14 10.35
CA MET A 65 1.54 21.82 9.08
C MET A 65 0.29 22.03 8.23
N THR A 66 -0.73 21.17 8.36
CA THR A 66 -2.00 21.36 7.67
C THR A 66 -2.80 22.49 8.31
N VAL A 67 -3.07 23.55 7.56
CA VAL A 67 -4.15 24.48 7.92
C VAL A 67 -5.43 23.66 7.93
N PRO A 68 -6.30 23.77 8.96
CA PRO A 68 -7.63 23.21 8.87
C PRO A 68 -8.30 23.87 7.66
N SER A 69 -8.35 23.15 6.53
CA SER A 69 -9.37 23.43 5.54
C SER A 69 -10.67 23.28 6.31
N ASN A 70 -11.49 24.34 6.34
CA ASN A 70 -12.85 24.26 6.84
C ASN A 70 -13.41 22.90 6.38
N PRO A 71 -13.95 22.06 7.28
CA PRO A 71 -14.63 20.87 6.84
C PRO A 71 -15.76 21.37 5.95
N LYS A 72 -15.55 21.40 4.63
CA LYS A 72 -16.66 21.28 3.71
C LYS A 72 -17.34 20.01 4.19
N SER A 73 -18.55 20.18 4.71
CA SER A 73 -19.31 19.16 5.41
C SER A 73 -19.09 17.80 4.76
N ASP A 74 -18.52 16.86 5.52
CA ASP A 74 -18.39 15.45 5.12
C ASP A 74 -19.78 14.83 4.82
N ASP A 75 -20.86 15.53 5.17
CA ASP A 75 -22.28 15.21 4.92
C ASP A 75 -22.64 14.97 3.46
N GLN A 76 -21.88 15.47 2.47
CA GLN A 76 -22.22 15.26 1.06
C GLN A 76 -21.57 14.04 0.42
N ALA A 77 -20.55 13.44 1.04
CA ALA A 77 -19.91 12.27 0.43
C ALA A 77 -20.80 11.01 0.55
N PRO A 78 -20.58 9.97 -0.29
CA PRO A 78 -21.47 8.82 -0.40
C PRO A 78 -21.66 8.03 0.91
N SER A 79 -22.86 7.53 1.19
CA SER A 79 -23.14 6.74 2.40
C SER A 79 -22.30 5.45 2.47
N ALA A 80 -22.20 4.85 3.66
CA ALA A 80 -21.55 3.54 3.82
C ALA A 80 -22.13 2.49 2.88
N GLU A 81 -23.46 2.46 2.71
CA GLU A 81 -24.15 1.55 1.79
C GLU A 81 -23.78 1.81 0.33
N THR A 82 -23.74 3.09 -0.08
CA THR A 82 -23.36 3.46 -1.46
C THR A 82 -21.93 3.00 -1.78
N PHE A 83 -21.01 3.14 -0.82
CA PHE A 83 -19.64 2.64 -0.96
C PHE A 83 -19.59 1.11 -1.02
N GLN A 84 -20.36 0.43 -0.16
CA GLN A 84 -20.43 -1.03 -0.15
C GLN A 84 -20.89 -1.57 -1.50
N SER A 85 -22.02 -1.08 -2.03
CA SER A 85 -22.53 -1.47 -3.34
C SER A 85 -21.50 -1.16 -4.42
N TYR A 86 -20.93 0.05 -4.43
CA TYR A 86 -19.92 0.42 -5.43
C TYR A 86 -18.71 -0.51 -5.44
N PHE A 87 -18.13 -0.81 -4.27
CA PHE A 87 -16.97 -1.70 -4.18
C PHE A 87 -17.32 -3.13 -4.61
N ALA A 88 -18.47 -3.66 -4.17
CA ALA A 88 -18.92 -5.00 -4.53
C ALA A 88 -19.25 -5.13 -6.03
N ASP A 89 -19.97 -4.15 -6.59
CA ASP A 89 -20.38 -4.13 -7.99
C ASP A 89 -19.16 -4.00 -8.91
N LYS A 90 -18.20 -3.13 -8.55
CA LYS A 90 -16.95 -2.98 -9.32
C LYS A 90 -16.23 -4.31 -9.48
N ILE A 91 -16.07 -5.07 -8.40
CA ILE A 91 -15.39 -6.37 -8.44
C ILE A 91 -16.23 -7.41 -9.20
N SER A 92 -17.54 -7.42 -8.98
CA SER A 92 -18.46 -8.34 -9.68
C SER A 92 -18.45 -8.14 -11.19
N LEU A 93 -18.44 -6.87 -11.64
CA LEU A 93 -18.33 -6.51 -13.06
C LEU A 93 -16.98 -6.96 -13.64
N LEU A 94 -15.86 -6.65 -12.95
CA LEU A 94 -14.52 -7.09 -13.39
C LEU A 94 -14.43 -8.61 -13.51
N ARG A 95 -15.01 -9.34 -12.54
CA ARG A 95 -15.02 -10.82 -12.54
C ARG A 95 -15.89 -11.41 -13.64
N ARG A 96 -17.00 -10.76 -13.98
CA ARG A 96 -17.84 -11.18 -15.11
C ARG A 96 -17.10 -11.04 -16.44
N ASP A 97 -16.31 -9.99 -16.58
CA ASP A 97 -15.51 -9.73 -17.78
C ASP A 97 -14.22 -10.60 -17.84
N LEU A 98 -13.91 -11.33 -16.76
CA LEU A 98 -12.79 -12.27 -16.62
C LEU A 98 -13.31 -13.69 -16.31
N PRO A 99 -14.04 -14.33 -17.25
CA PRO A 99 -14.51 -15.70 -17.06
C PRO A 99 -13.32 -16.66 -16.94
N ALA A 100 -13.55 -17.82 -16.31
CA ALA A 100 -12.54 -18.87 -16.34
C ALA A 100 -12.31 -19.32 -17.78
N THR A 101 -11.05 -19.37 -18.20
CA THR A 101 -10.64 -19.76 -19.54
C THR A 101 -10.34 -21.27 -19.59
N THR A 102 -10.17 -21.84 -20.79
CA THR A 102 -9.68 -23.22 -20.93
C THR A 102 -8.31 -23.39 -20.26
N ASP A 103 -7.43 -22.40 -20.35
CA ASP A 103 -6.12 -22.46 -19.71
C ASP A 103 -6.22 -22.35 -18.18
N THR A 104 -7.20 -21.60 -17.66
CA THR A 104 -7.55 -21.62 -16.22
C THR A 104 -7.90 -23.04 -15.77
N MET A 105 -8.74 -23.75 -16.54
CA MET A 105 -9.14 -25.12 -16.22
C MET A 105 -7.97 -26.09 -16.32
N ARG A 106 -7.16 -25.97 -17.37
CA ARG A 106 -5.94 -26.78 -17.54
C ARG A 106 -4.96 -26.60 -16.39
N GLU A 107 -4.72 -25.37 -15.94
CA GLU A 107 -3.88 -25.11 -14.76
C GLU A 107 -4.44 -25.85 -13.55
N LEU A 108 -5.74 -25.69 -13.25
CA LEU A 108 -6.39 -26.36 -12.12
C LEU A 108 -6.34 -27.90 -12.21
N GLU A 109 -6.34 -28.46 -13.41
CA GLU A 109 -6.24 -29.90 -13.69
C GLU A 109 -4.79 -30.41 -13.71
N THR A 110 -3.79 -29.52 -13.72
CA THR A 110 -2.38 -29.91 -13.83
C THR A 110 -1.95 -30.67 -12.57
N PRO A 111 -1.34 -31.88 -12.71
CA PRO A 111 -0.86 -32.65 -11.56
C PRO A 111 0.18 -31.87 -10.77
N TRP A 112 0.09 -31.93 -9.44
CA TRP A 112 1.08 -31.28 -8.59
C TRP A 112 2.47 -31.94 -8.70
N PRO A 113 3.56 -31.18 -8.58
CA PRO A 113 4.89 -31.75 -8.48
C PRO A 113 4.99 -32.64 -7.24
N LEU A 114 5.31 -33.93 -7.41
CA LEU A 114 5.43 -34.88 -6.30
C LEU A 114 6.77 -34.77 -5.55
N ALA A 115 7.77 -34.09 -6.13
CA ALA A 115 9.10 -33.99 -5.59
C ALA A 115 9.37 -32.60 -5.01
N GLY A 116 9.82 -32.54 -3.76
CA GLY A 116 10.26 -31.31 -3.10
C GLY A 116 9.89 -31.27 -1.61
N PRO A 117 10.50 -30.34 -0.85
CA PRO A 117 10.09 -30.04 0.52
C PRO A 117 8.64 -29.56 0.55
N THR A 118 7.90 -29.96 1.59
CA THR A 118 6.48 -29.61 1.77
C THR A 118 6.24 -28.92 3.09
N LEU A 119 5.22 -28.05 3.09
CA LEU A 119 4.65 -27.48 4.30
C LEU A 119 3.29 -28.12 4.55
N ASP A 120 3.28 -29.25 5.27
CA ASP A 120 2.05 -30.02 5.55
C ASP A 120 1.24 -29.45 6.71
N GLN A 121 1.90 -28.80 7.67
CA GLN A 121 1.27 -28.27 8.88
C GLN A 121 2.03 -27.05 9.41
N PHE A 122 1.30 -26.14 10.06
CA PHE A 122 1.92 -25.06 10.83
C PHE A 122 2.30 -25.55 12.23
N ILE A 123 3.46 -25.09 12.70
CA ILE A 123 4.00 -25.37 14.02
C ILE A 123 3.19 -24.56 15.06
N PRO A 124 2.64 -25.22 16.11
CA PRO A 124 2.00 -24.53 17.23
C PRO A 124 2.95 -23.55 17.91
N LEU A 125 2.40 -22.44 18.38
CA LEU A 125 3.17 -21.45 19.12
C LEU A 125 3.39 -21.87 20.57
N ASP A 126 4.55 -21.50 21.11
CA ASP A 126 4.77 -21.46 22.55
C ASP A 126 4.44 -20.07 23.14
N ALA A 127 4.49 -19.99 24.47
CA ALA A 127 4.23 -18.77 25.23
C ALA A 127 5.15 -17.60 24.82
N GLU A 128 6.42 -17.87 24.54
CA GLU A 128 7.39 -16.84 24.20
C GLU A 128 7.19 -16.31 22.78
N ALA A 129 6.92 -17.19 21.83
CA ALA A 129 6.58 -16.87 20.46
C ALA A 129 5.34 -15.98 20.41
N LEU A 130 4.29 -16.32 21.18
CA LEU A 130 3.11 -15.48 21.31
C LEU A 130 3.46 -14.09 21.87
N ASN A 131 4.27 -14.02 22.93
CA ASN A 131 4.71 -12.75 23.51
C ASN A 131 5.46 -11.90 22.46
N ARG A 132 6.39 -12.50 21.70
CA ARG A 132 7.13 -11.81 20.63
C ARG A 132 6.20 -11.27 19.54
N LEU A 133 5.24 -12.10 19.08
CA LEU A 133 4.27 -11.71 18.05
C LEU A 133 3.39 -10.54 18.51
N ILE A 134 2.84 -10.60 19.72
CA ILE A 134 1.98 -9.55 20.26
C ILE A 134 2.78 -8.28 20.54
N ALA A 135 4.00 -8.39 21.07
CA ALA A 135 4.89 -7.25 21.29
C ALA A 135 5.16 -6.49 19.97
N ALA A 136 5.46 -7.21 18.89
CA ALA A 136 5.71 -6.64 17.56
C ALA A 136 4.43 -6.12 16.87
N ALA A 137 3.25 -6.62 17.24
CA ALA A 137 1.99 -6.22 16.61
C ALA A 137 1.63 -4.75 16.92
N ARG A 138 1.21 -4.03 15.88
CA ARG A 138 0.65 -2.67 16.05
C ARG A 138 -0.72 -2.80 16.73
N PRO A 139 -1.02 -1.98 17.76
CA PRO A 139 -2.31 -2.02 18.46
C PRO A 139 -3.40 -1.31 17.65
N THR A 140 -3.75 -1.89 16.49
CA THR A 140 -4.87 -1.41 15.66
C THR A 140 -6.15 -2.11 16.07
N THR A 141 -7.07 -1.35 16.67
CA THR A 141 -8.39 -1.86 17.08
C THR A 141 -9.36 -1.85 15.90
N CYS A 142 -10.05 -2.95 15.70
CA CYS A 142 -11.23 -3.06 14.86
C CYS A 142 -12.49 -2.78 15.69
N SER A 143 -13.53 -2.19 15.09
CA SER A 143 -14.82 -1.99 15.78
C SER A 143 -15.50 -3.31 16.16
N LEU A 144 -15.13 -4.41 15.51
CA LEU A 144 -15.55 -5.78 15.85
C LEU A 144 -14.71 -6.44 16.96
N ASP A 145 -13.62 -5.81 17.42
CA ASP A 145 -12.83 -6.36 18.52
C ASP A 145 -13.62 -6.24 19.83
N PRO A 146 -13.57 -7.25 20.72
CA PRO A 146 -14.28 -7.22 22.00
C PRO A 146 -13.73 -6.15 22.96
N CYS A 147 -12.48 -5.73 22.75
CA CYS A 147 -11.85 -4.65 23.51
C CYS A 147 -10.72 -4.00 22.70
N PRO A 148 -10.25 -2.82 23.10
CA PRO A 148 -9.12 -2.18 22.44
C PRO A 148 -7.85 -3.02 22.45
N SER A 149 -7.12 -3.07 21.34
CA SER A 149 -5.93 -3.93 21.21
C SER A 149 -4.81 -3.58 22.21
N TRP A 150 -4.72 -2.33 22.63
CA TRP A 150 -3.74 -1.91 23.66
C TRP A 150 -4.01 -2.59 25.01
N LEU A 151 -5.28 -2.89 25.32
CA LEU A 151 -5.66 -3.57 26.55
C LEU A 151 -5.23 -5.05 26.50
N VAL A 152 -5.42 -5.70 25.35
CA VAL A 152 -4.92 -7.07 25.11
C VAL A 152 -3.40 -7.14 25.34
N LYS A 153 -2.65 -6.16 24.83
CA LYS A 153 -1.19 -6.08 25.04
C LYS A 153 -0.82 -5.84 26.52
N SER A 154 -1.58 -4.99 27.22
CA SER A 154 -1.30 -4.64 28.62
C SER A 154 -1.65 -5.76 29.60
N CYS A 155 -2.66 -6.57 29.26
CA CYS A 155 -3.13 -7.70 30.06
C CYS A 155 -2.65 -9.05 29.53
N LEU A 156 -1.57 -9.07 28.73
CA LEU A 156 -1.13 -10.27 28.04
C LEU A 156 -0.81 -11.42 28.99
N GLU A 157 -0.25 -11.15 30.17
CA GLU A 157 0.07 -12.19 31.15
C GLU A 157 -1.15 -13.03 31.54
N GLY A 158 -2.32 -12.40 31.74
CA GLY A 158 -3.55 -13.11 32.09
C GLY A 158 -4.32 -13.66 30.88
N LEU A 159 -4.09 -13.12 29.68
CA LEU A 159 -4.76 -13.56 28.44
C LEU A 159 -3.94 -14.57 27.63
N ARG A 160 -2.70 -14.85 28.04
CA ARG A 160 -1.76 -15.67 27.27
C ARG A 160 -2.31 -17.05 26.96
N ASP A 161 -2.71 -17.81 27.97
CA ASP A 161 -3.10 -19.21 27.78
C ASP A 161 -4.38 -19.36 26.93
N PRO A 162 -5.44 -18.56 27.14
CA PRO A 162 -6.60 -18.57 26.25
C PRO A 162 -6.25 -18.22 24.80
N LEU A 163 -5.43 -17.18 24.59
CA LEU A 163 -5.01 -16.77 23.24
C LEU A 163 -4.19 -17.86 22.56
N LEU A 164 -3.24 -18.45 23.28
CA LEU A 164 -2.40 -19.54 22.78
C LEU A 164 -3.25 -20.74 22.37
N LYS A 165 -4.23 -21.13 23.21
CA LYS A 165 -5.15 -22.21 22.91
C LYS A 165 -5.96 -21.95 21.65
N ILE A 166 -6.48 -20.73 21.46
CA ILE A 166 -7.23 -20.36 20.25
C ILE A 166 -6.34 -20.45 19.02
N ILE A 167 -5.14 -19.86 19.07
CA ILE A 167 -4.21 -19.83 17.95
C ILE A 167 -3.79 -21.25 17.57
N ASN A 168 -3.31 -22.05 18.53
CA ASN A 168 -2.82 -23.39 18.26
C ASN A 168 -3.92 -24.33 17.79
N SER A 169 -5.13 -24.24 18.37
CA SER A 169 -6.28 -25.01 17.87
C SER A 169 -6.59 -24.68 16.41
N SER A 170 -6.51 -23.40 16.03
CA SER A 170 -6.71 -22.97 14.64
C SER A 170 -5.64 -23.56 13.70
N LEU A 171 -4.36 -23.49 14.08
CA LEU A 171 -3.24 -24.01 13.29
C LEU A 171 -3.32 -25.53 13.12
N GLU A 172 -3.54 -26.27 14.22
CA GLU A 172 -3.60 -27.73 14.24
C GLU A 172 -4.79 -28.28 13.45
N GLN A 173 -5.96 -27.64 13.57
CA GLN A 173 -7.16 -28.06 12.84
C GLN A 173 -7.13 -27.66 11.37
N GLY A 174 -6.23 -26.76 10.97
CA GLY A 174 -6.19 -26.23 9.62
C GLY A 174 -7.41 -25.35 9.29
N VAL A 175 -7.93 -24.58 10.26
CA VAL A 175 -9.14 -23.77 10.08
C VAL A 175 -8.94 -22.37 10.64
N PHE A 176 -9.14 -21.34 9.82
CA PHE A 176 -9.16 -19.96 10.29
C PHE A 176 -10.49 -19.65 11.01
N PRO A 177 -10.48 -19.00 12.19
CA PRO A 177 -11.70 -18.84 12.98
C PRO A 177 -12.77 -18.00 12.27
N GLU A 178 -13.99 -18.54 12.18
CA GLU A 178 -15.10 -17.92 11.43
C GLU A 178 -15.45 -16.52 11.93
N GLY A 179 -15.49 -16.31 13.25
CA GLY A 179 -15.76 -14.99 13.84
C GLY A 179 -14.70 -13.91 13.55
N LEU A 180 -13.57 -14.27 12.93
CA LEU A 180 -12.50 -13.35 12.57
C LEU A 180 -12.42 -13.10 11.05
N LYS A 181 -13.34 -13.67 10.25
CA LYS A 181 -13.37 -13.55 8.77
C LYS A 181 -14.02 -12.28 8.25
N GLU A 182 -14.59 -11.47 9.13
CA GLU A 182 -15.26 -10.21 8.76
C GLU A 182 -14.27 -9.04 8.77
N ALA A 183 -14.33 -8.22 7.72
CA ALA A 183 -13.54 -7.01 7.56
C ALA A 183 -14.40 -5.76 7.67
N VAL A 184 -13.92 -4.76 8.41
CA VAL A 184 -14.53 -3.42 8.44
C VAL A 184 -13.75 -2.50 7.50
N VAL A 185 -14.35 -2.14 6.38
CA VAL A 185 -13.73 -1.36 5.30
C VAL A 185 -13.93 0.12 5.55
N SER A 186 -12.84 0.88 5.61
CA SER A 186 -12.87 2.34 5.64
C SER A 186 -12.53 2.90 4.25
N PRO A 187 -13.42 3.68 3.61
CA PRO A 187 -13.14 4.35 2.35
C PRO A 187 -12.09 5.44 2.55
N LEU A 188 -10.89 5.27 1.99
CA LEU A 188 -9.79 6.24 2.09
C LEU A 188 -9.60 6.98 0.76
N LEU A 189 -9.68 8.31 0.77
CA LEU A 189 -9.51 9.12 -0.43
C LEU A 189 -8.08 8.95 -1.00
N LYS A 190 -7.98 8.62 -2.30
CA LYS A 190 -6.70 8.33 -2.98
C LYS A 190 -5.75 9.52 -3.00
N LYS A 191 -6.26 10.72 -3.26
CA LYS A 191 -5.52 11.98 -3.24
C LYS A 191 -6.39 13.12 -2.69
N PRO A 192 -5.82 14.13 -2.01
CA PRO A 192 -6.59 15.16 -1.31
C PRO A 192 -7.47 16.04 -2.20
N ASP A 193 -7.07 16.18 -3.46
CA ASP A 193 -7.64 17.02 -4.52
C ASP A 193 -8.74 16.33 -5.33
N LEU A 194 -8.93 15.02 -5.17
CA LEU A 194 -9.98 14.28 -5.87
C LEU A 194 -11.37 14.64 -5.33
N ASP A 195 -12.36 14.49 -6.21
CA ASP A 195 -13.76 14.71 -5.86
C ASP A 195 -14.21 13.67 -4.82
N ARG A 196 -14.70 14.19 -3.69
CA ARG A 196 -15.19 13.41 -2.55
C ARG A 196 -16.56 12.78 -2.82
N LEU A 197 -17.31 13.27 -3.81
CA LEU A 197 -18.62 12.74 -4.20
C LEU A 197 -18.51 11.46 -5.04
N VAL A 198 -17.33 11.23 -5.64
CA VAL A 198 -17.11 10.13 -6.58
C VAL A 198 -16.53 8.91 -5.83
N PRO A 199 -17.23 7.77 -5.76
CA PRO A 199 -16.72 6.58 -5.06
C PRO A 199 -15.39 6.03 -5.61
N SER A 200 -15.14 6.19 -6.92
CA SER A 200 -13.90 5.75 -7.57
C SER A 200 -12.65 6.49 -7.08
N SER A 201 -12.82 7.65 -6.44
CA SER A 201 -11.76 8.42 -5.79
C SER A 201 -11.24 7.77 -4.50
N TYR A 202 -11.91 6.74 -3.97
CA TYR A 202 -11.58 6.10 -2.70
C TYR A 202 -10.95 4.71 -2.90
N ARG A 203 -10.16 4.29 -1.91
CA ARG A 203 -9.64 2.92 -1.76
C ARG A 203 -10.40 2.21 -0.62
N PRO A 204 -10.78 0.94 -0.78
CA PRO A 204 -11.34 0.15 0.31
C PRO A 204 -10.20 -0.38 1.21
N VAL A 205 -9.99 0.25 2.38
CA VAL A 205 -8.97 -0.24 3.34
C VAL A 205 -9.63 -1.12 4.37
N SER A 206 -9.28 -2.40 4.43
CA SER A 206 -9.83 -3.36 5.40
C SER A 206 -9.17 -3.23 6.77
N ASN A 207 -9.97 -2.95 7.79
CA ASN A 207 -9.61 -3.11 9.19
C ASN A 207 -10.07 -4.49 9.68
N LEU A 208 -9.10 -5.36 9.98
CA LEU A 208 -9.34 -6.70 10.50
C LEU A 208 -9.16 -6.74 12.02
N SER A 209 -9.80 -7.72 12.65
CA SER A 209 -9.68 -7.98 14.09
C SER A 209 -8.23 -8.15 14.53
N PHE A 210 -7.91 -7.67 15.73
CA PHE A 210 -6.56 -7.74 16.27
C PHE A 210 -6.09 -9.18 16.43
N LEU A 211 -6.95 -10.06 16.96
CA LEU A 211 -6.64 -11.48 17.11
C LEU A 211 -6.42 -12.17 15.75
N GLY A 212 -7.25 -11.85 14.76
CA GLY A 212 -7.08 -12.37 13.39
C GLY A 212 -5.70 -12.03 12.84
N LYS A 213 -5.28 -10.76 12.96
CA LYS A 213 -3.93 -10.30 12.56
C LYS A 213 -2.79 -11.02 13.30
N VAL A 214 -2.99 -11.41 14.56
CA VAL A 214 -1.97 -12.15 15.33
C VAL A 214 -1.84 -13.59 14.79
N ILE A 215 -2.97 -14.27 14.53
CA ILE A 215 -2.94 -15.62 13.94
C ILE A 215 -2.36 -15.57 12.52
N GLU A 216 -2.79 -14.62 11.69
CA GLU A 216 -2.22 -14.41 10.35
C GLU A 216 -0.72 -14.21 10.38
N ARG A 217 -0.20 -13.44 11.36
CA ARG A 217 1.24 -13.21 11.49
C ARG A 217 1.99 -14.48 11.87
N ALA A 218 1.42 -15.33 12.73
CA ALA A 218 2.00 -16.62 13.07
C ALA A 218 2.15 -17.50 11.81
N VAL A 219 1.12 -17.54 10.97
CA VAL A 219 1.14 -18.26 9.69
C VAL A 219 2.10 -17.61 8.69
N ALA A 220 2.10 -16.27 8.58
CA ALA A 220 2.94 -15.54 7.64
C ALA A 220 4.43 -15.78 7.88
N VAL A 221 4.87 -15.79 9.14
CA VAL A 221 6.28 -16.08 9.48
C VAL A 221 6.69 -17.47 9.01
N GLN A 222 5.86 -18.48 9.25
CA GLN A 222 6.17 -19.86 8.87
C GLN A 222 6.09 -20.08 7.37
N LEU A 223 5.08 -19.51 6.70
CA LEU A 223 4.95 -19.59 5.25
C LEU A 223 6.09 -18.86 4.54
N GLN A 224 6.50 -17.69 5.03
CA GLN A 224 7.64 -16.95 4.49
C GLN A 224 8.93 -17.76 4.62
N GLN A 225 9.20 -18.31 5.81
CA GLN A 225 10.38 -19.15 6.03
C GLN A 225 10.43 -20.33 5.06
N PHE A 226 9.31 -21.03 4.88
CA PHE A 226 9.22 -22.13 3.92
C PHE A 226 9.50 -21.67 2.47
N LEU A 227 8.95 -20.53 2.04
CA LEU A 227 9.20 -20.00 0.69
C LEU A 227 10.66 -19.58 0.50
N ASP A 228 11.31 -19.04 1.53
CA ASP A 228 12.73 -18.69 1.48
C ASP A 228 13.62 -19.93 1.41
N ASP A 229 13.32 -20.98 2.20
CA ASP A 229 14.07 -22.25 2.22
C ASP A 229 13.95 -23.04 0.90
N THR A 230 12.85 -22.83 0.17
CA THR A 230 12.53 -23.56 -1.08
C THR A 230 12.77 -22.73 -2.34
N ALA A 231 13.21 -21.47 -2.21
CA ALA A 231 13.24 -20.51 -3.30
C ALA A 231 11.88 -20.43 -4.05
N GLY A 232 10.78 -20.52 -3.30
CA GLY A 232 9.42 -20.59 -3.83
C GLY A 232 8.90 -19.27 -4.45
N LEU A 233 9.69 -18.20 -4.39
CA LEU A 233 9.39 -16.91 -5.02
C LEU A 233 10.49 -16.54 -6.03
N ASP A 234 10.10 -15.82 -7.07
CA ASP A 234 11.04 -15.32 -8.07
C ASP A 234 12.10 -14.39 -7.44
N PRO A 235 13.39 -14.49 -7.80
CA PRO A 235 14.43 -13.60 -7.28
C PRO A 235 14.17 -12.12 -7.55
N PHE A 236 13.47 -11.78 -8.64
CA PHE A 236 13.15 -10.40 -9.01
C PHE A 236 11.78 -9.92 -8.51
N GLN A 237 11.07 -10.75 -7.74
CA GLN A 237 9.96 -10.29 -6.89
C GLN A 237 10.54 -9.74 -5.59
N SER A 238 10.45 -8.42 -5.39
CA SER A 238 10.96 -7.72 -4.20
C SER A 238 9.85 -7.19 -3.28
N GLY A 239 8.59 -7.21 -3.72
CA GLY A 239 7.47 -6.73 -2.92
C GLY A 239 7.30 -7.56 -1.66
N PHE A 240 7.19 -6.90 -0.51
CA PHE A 240 6.86 -7.53 0.78
C PHE A 240 7.80 -8.66 1.23
N ARG A 241 9.06 -8.63 0.79
CA ARG A 241 10.10 -9.56 1.24
C ARG A 241 11.06 -8.92 2.23
N ALA A 242 11.52 -9.69 3.22
CA ALA A 242 12.50 -9.21 4.19
C ALA A 242 13.81 -8.84 3.49
N GLY A 243 14.37 -7.66 3.81
CA GLY A 243 15.60 -7.17 3.20
C GLY A 243 15.47 -6.58 1.80
N HIS A 244 14.26 -6.58 1.21
CA HIS A 244 13.97 -5.95 -0.08
C HIS A 244 13.15 -4.68 0.12
N GLY A 245 13.43 -3.66 -0.69
CA GLY A 245 12.67 -2.41 -0.75
C GLY A 245 12.42 -1.97 -2.17
N THR A 246 11.71 -0.85 -2.34
CA THR A 246 11.57 -0.22 -3.66
C THR A 246 12.93 0.20 -4.21
N GLU A 247 13.88 0.58 -3.35
CA GLU A 247 15.23 0.94 -3.78
C GLU A 247 15.98 -0.24 -4.40
N THR A 248 15.80 -1.47 -3.87
CA THR A 248 16.46 -2.66 -4.40
C THR A 248 16.10 -2.88 -5.87
N VAL A 249 14.81 -2.76 -6.21
CA VAL A 249 14.31 -2.87 -7.59
C VAL A 249 14.83 -1.73 -8.45
N LEU A 250 14.71 -0.49 -7.96
CA LEU A 250 15.10 0.70 -8.72
C LEU A 250 16.60 0.73 -9.01
N VAL A 251 17.46 0.33 -8.07
CA VAL A 251 18.90 0.23 -8.28
C VAL A 251 19.20 -0.84 -9.33
N SER A 252 18.61 -2.03 -9.22
CA SER A 252 18.82 -3.11 -10.18
C SER A 252 18.38 -2.72 -11.60
N ILE A 253 17.18 -2.15 -11.74
CA ILE A 253 16.68 -1.69 -13.04
C ILE A 253 17.60 -0.60 -13.58
N THR A 254 17.87 0.46 -12.82
CA THR A 254 18.65 1.61 -13.31
C THR A 254 20.07 1.20 -13.71
N ASP A 255 20.71 0.30 -12.97
CA ASP A 255 22.02 -0.26 -13.32
C ASP A 255 21.97 -1.01 -14.65
N HIS A 256 20.97 -1.88 -14.83
CA HIS A 256 20.77 -2.59 -16.10
C HIS A 256 20.48 -1.68 -17.28
N LEU A 257 19.67 -0.63 -17.07
CA LEU A 257 19.40 0.37 -18.11
C LEU A 257 20.71 1.06 -18.53
N ARG A 258 21.50 1.54 -17.56
CA ARG A 258 22.78 2.22 -17.81
C ARG A 258 23.80 1.31 -18.49
N CYS A 259 23.97 0.09 -18.00
CA CYS A 259 24.89 -0.88 -18.59
C CYS A 259 24.58 -1.16 -20.07
N GLN A 260 23.30 -1.21 -20.46
CA GLN A 260 22.93 -1.40 -21.87
C GLN A 260 23.22 -0.16 -22.71
N LEU A 261 22.96 1.04 -22.18
CA LEU A 261 23.26 2.30 -22.86
C LEU A 261 24.77 2.50 -23.04
N ASP A 262 25.59 2.13 -22.06
CA ASP A 262 27.05 2.23 -22.11
C ASP A 262 27.66 1.31 -23.18
N ARG A 263 26.97 0.20 -23.51
CA ARG A 263 27.32 -0.70 -24.62
C ARG A 263 26.89 -0.16 -25.98
N GLY A 264 26.25 1.01 -26.03
CA GLY A 264 25.68 1.59 -27.25
C GLY A 264 24.35 0.96 -27.67
N GLY A 265 23.72 0.17 -26.80
CA GLY A 265 22.41 -0.44 -27.03
C GLY A 265 21.24 0.48 -26.69
N SER A 266 20.04 -0.06 -26.87
CA SER A 266 18.77 0.58 -26.53
C SER A 266 17.98 -0.30 -25.56
N VAL A 267 17.08 0.30 -24.78
CA VAL A 267 16.23 -0.41 -23.82
C VAL A 267 14.79 0.09 -23.90
N LEU A 268 13.85 -0.84 -23.85
CA LEU A 268 12.45 -0.56 -23.64
C LEU A 268 12.06 -1.01 -22.22
N LEU A 269 11.64 -0.04 -21.40
CA LEU A 269 11.09 -0.28 -20.07
C LEU A 269 9.57 -0.13 -20.12
N VAL A 270 8.83 -1.17 -19.73
CA VAL A 270 7.36 -1.18 -19.69
C VAL A 270 6.92 -1.33 -18.25
N LEU A 271 6.12 -0.39 -17.75
CA LEU A 271 5.57 -0.38 -16.40
C LEU A 271 4.11 -0.78 -16.47
N LEU A 272 3.81 -2.07 -16.27
CA LEU A 272 2.45 -2.60 -16.29
C LEU A 272 1.70 -2.21 -15.01
N ASP A 273 0.49 -1.68 -15.17
CA ASP A 273 -0.46 -1.43 -14.08
C ASP A 273 -1.59 -2.47 -14.14
N LEU A 274 -1.95 -3.05 -13.00
CA LEU A 274 -3.07 -3.99 -12.89
C LEU A 274 -4.31 -3.31 -12.28
N THR A 275 -5.49 -3.64 -12.81
CA THR A 275 -6.76 -3.13 -12.29
C THR A 275 -7.22 -3.96 -11.09
N ALA A 276 -7.20 -3.35 -9.90
CA ALA A 276 -7.74 -3.94 -8.67
C ALA A 276 -7.17 -5.33 -8.34
N ALA A 277 -5.86 -5.52 -8.57
CA ALA A 277 -5.22 -6.84 -8.57
C ALA A 277 -5.49 -7.68 -7.31
N PHE A 278 -5.33 -7.08 -6.13
CA PHE A 278 -5.60 -7.75 -4.85
C PHE A 278 -7.06 -8.16 -4.70
N ASP A 279 -8.00 -7.37 -5.24
CA ASP A 279 -9.44 -7.58 -5.08
C ASP A 279 -9.98 -8.65 -6.06
N THR A 280 -9.24 -8.98 -7.12
CA THR A 280 -9.68 -9.92 -8.17
C THR A 280 -9.06 -11.32 -8.09
N VAL A 281 -8.09 -11.53 -7.18
CA VAL A 281 -7.41 -12.84 -6.97
C VAL A 281 -8.42 -13.97 -6.83
N ASP A 282 -8.29 -14.98 -7.69
CA ASP A 282 -9.17 -16.15 -7.63
C ASP A 282 -8.72 -17.13 -6.55
N HIS A 283 -9.63 -17.48 -5.64
CA HIS A 283 -9.31 -18.35 -4.50
C HIS A 283 -8.94 -19.78 -4.92
N ASN A 284 -9.54 -20.31 -5.98
CA ASN A 284 -9.26 -21.67 -6.45
C ASN A 284 -7.87 -21.72 -7.10
N LEU A 285 -7.56 -20.76 -7.97
CA LEU A 285 -6.22 -20.66 -8.56
C LEU A 285 -5.15 -20.41 -7.49
N LEU A 286 -5.41 -19.54 -6.52
CA LEU A 286 -4.45 -19.31 -5.43
C LEU A 286 -4.22 -20.58 -4.60
N THR A 287 -5.28 -21.33 -4.29
CA THR A 287 -5.17 -22.61 -3.57
C THR A 287 -4.39 -23.65 -4.38
N HIS A 288 -4.62 -23.71 -5.70
CA HIS A 288 -3.84 -24.55 -6.60
C HIS A 288 -2.35 -24.15 -6.61
N ARG A 289 -2.04 -22.86 -6.78
CA ARG A 289 -0.65 -22.36 -6.79
C ARG A 289 0.06 -22.58 -5.46
N LEU A 290 -0.63 -22.49 -4.33
CA LEU A 290 -0.11 -22.89 -3.02
C LEU A 290 0.28 -24.37 -2.99
N THR A 291 -0.54 -25.22 -3.60
CA THR A 291 -0.25 -26.67 -3.72
C THR A 291 0.98 -26.92 -4.61
N VAL A 292 1.10 -26.20 -5.73
CA VAL A 292 2.28 -26.26 -6.61
C VAL A 292 3.54 -25.78 -5.90
N ALA A 293 3.43 -24.77 -5.04
CA ALA A 293 4.52 -24.28 -4.20
C ALA A 293 4.90 -25.23 -3.05
N GLY A 294 4.21 -26.38 -2.88
CA GLY A 294 4.52 -27.38 -1.87
C GLY A 294 3.76 -27.22 -0.55
N VAL A 295 2.77 -26.33 -0.45
CA VAL A 295 1.90 -26.22 0.72
C VAL A 295 0.80 -27.28 0.67
N ARG A 296 0.70 -28.10 1.73
CA ARG A 296 -0.14 -29.30 1.78
C ARG A 296 -0.83 -29.44 3.14
N GLY A 297 -1.57 -30.54 3.32
CA GLY A 297 -2.13 -30.94 4.60
C GLY A 297 -2.99 -29.86 5.30
N THR A 298 -2.81 -29.73 6.61
CA THR A 298 -3.55 -28.76 7.43
C THR A 298 -3.13 -27.33 7.14
N ALA A 299 -1.89 -27.10 6.69
CA ALA A 299 -1.45 -25.76 6.30
C ALA A 299 -2.22 -25.23 5.08
N LEU A 300 -2.40 -26.06 4.04
CA LEU A 300 -3.21 -25.72 2.88
C LEU A 300 -4.68 -25.51 3.25
N ASN A 301 -5.25 -26.39 4.07
CA ASN A 301 -6.62 -26.26 4.57
C ASN A 301 -6.83 -24.94 5.32
N TRP A 302 -5.84 -24.53 6.12
CA TRP A 302 -5.91 -23.28 6.86
C TRP A 302 -5.94 -22.08 5.92
N LEU A 303 -5.06 -22.04 4.92
CA LEU A 303 -4.99 -20.95 3.93
C LEU A 303 -6.27 -20.89 3.08
N ALA A 304 -6.78 -22.05 2.65
CA ALA A 304 -8.06 -22.13 1.95
C ALA A 304 -9.21 -21.62 2.83
N SER A 305 -9.25 -22.03 4.11
CA SER A 305 -10.25 -21.59 5.10
C SER A 305 -10.17 -20.08 5.37
N PHE A 306 -8.95 -19.51 5.40
CA PHE A 306 -8.72 -18.08 5.56
C PHE A 306 -9.33 -17.25 4.41
N LEU A 307 -9.30 -17.78 3.17
CA LEU A 307 -9.83 -17.13 1.97
C LEU A 307 -11.35 -17.29 1.80
N HIS A 308 -11.90 -18.43 2.20
CA HIS A 308 -13.33 -18.76 2.00
C HIS A 308 -14.26 -18.15 3.06
N ASN A 309 -15.52 -17.92 2.66
CA ASN A 309 -16.62 -17.39 3.50
C ASN A 309 -16.34 -16.03 4.16
N ARG A 310 -15.42 -15.25 3.58
CA ARG A 310 -15.15 -13.91 4.05
C ARG A 310 -16.31 -12.96 3.75
N GLY A 311 -16.44 -11.94 4.59
CA GLY A 311 -17.39 -10.86 4.40
C GLY A 311 -16.76 -9.52 4.72
N GLN A 312 -17.36 -8.47 4.21
CA GLN A 312 -16.97 -7.11 4.53
C GLN A 312 -18.19 -6.23 4.80
N ARG A 313 -17.97 -5.19 5.61
CA ARG A 313 -18.90 -4.08 5.81
C ARG A 313 -18.13 -2.78 5.64
N VAL A 314 -18.73 -1.77 5.03
CA VAL A 314 -18.15 -0.43 4.98
C VAL A 314 -18.56 0.35 6.22
N GLU A 315 -17.60 0.99 6.88
CA GLU A 315 -17.83 1.93 7.99
C GLU A 315 -17.48 3.35 7.56
N ARG A 316 -18.42 4.27 7.75
CA ARG A 316 -18.22 5.71 7.50
C ARG A 316 -19.02 6.54 8.48
N GLY A 317 -18.35 7.50 9.14
CA GLY A 317 -19.01 8.40 10.10
C GLY A 317 -19.67 7.69 11.28
N GLY A 318 -19.19 6.51 11.67
CA GLY A 318 -19.77 5.67 12.73
C GLY A 318 -21.00 4.86 12.30
N LEU A 319 -21.42 4.97 11.03
CA LEU A 319 -22.45 4.12 10.43
C LEU A 319 -21.79 2.97 9.67
N VAL A 320 -22.39 1.79 9.75
CA VAL A 320 -21.89 0.55 9.15
C VAL A 320 -22.93 0.02 8.16
N SER A 321 -22.47 -0.41 6.98
CA SER A 321 -23.33 -1.00 5.94
C SER A 321 -23.80 -2.42 6.29
N GLU A 322 -24.68 -2.96 5.44
CA GLU A 322 -24.91 -4.40 5.43
C GLU A 322 -23.64 -5.19 5.07
N ARG A 323 -23.61 -6.45 5.50
CA ARG A 323 -22.52 -7.38 5.16
C ARG A 323 -22.68 -7.79 3.73
N SER A 324 -21.63 -7.64 2.91
CA SER A 324 -21.54 -8.36 1.64
C SER A 324 -20.45 -9.43 1.67
N PRO A 325 -20.71 -10.59 1.05
CA PRO A 325 -19.71 -11.65 0.93
C PRO A 325 -18.57 -11.21 0.00
N LEU A 326 -17.39 -11.77 0.24
CA LEU A 326 -16.22 -11.64 -0.63
C LEU A 326 -15.93 -12.99 -1.28
N HIS A 327 -16.23 -13.12 -2.58
CA HIS A 327 -16.05 -14.36 -3.33
C HIS A 327 -14.68 -14.50 -4.00
N CYS A 328 -13.93 -13.40 -4.08
CA CYS A 328 -12.57 -13.36 -4.61
C CYS A 328 -11.78 -12.25 -3.91
N GLY A 329 -10.50 -12.18 -4.24
CA GLY A 329 -9.56 -11.22 -3.70
C GLY A 329 -8.96 -11.65 -2.37
N VAL A 330 -7.88 -10.96 -2.00
CA VAL A 330 -7.23 -11.04 -0.70
C VAL A 330 -7.42 -9.69 0.02
N PRO A 331 -7.80 -9.64 1.31
CA PRO A 331 -8.19 -8.38 1.94
C PRO A 331 -7.06 -7.34 1.97
N GLN A 332 -7.35 -6.10 1.55
CA GLN A 332 -6.39 -4.99 1.60
C GLN A 332 -6.15 -4.54 3.06
N GLY A 333 -5.05 -5.02 3.66
CA GLY A 333 -4.73 -4.76 5.07
C GLY A 333 -4.57 -6.01 5.91
N ALA A 334 -4.84 -7.20 5.35
CA ALA A 334 -4.41 -8.47 5.94
C ALA A 334 -2.89 -8.62 5.89
N ILE A 335 -2.34 -9.34 6.87
CA ILE A 335 -0.90 -9.57 6.97
C ILE A 335 -0.44 -10.55 5.90
N LEU A 336 -1.28 -11.56 5.58
CA LEU A 336 -0.97 -12.60 4.59
C LEU A 336 -1.20 -12.18 3.14
N SER A 337 -2.11 -11.23 2.89
CA SER A 337 -2.50 -10.84 1.53
C SER A 337 -1.33 -10.56 0.58
N PRO A 338 -0.27 -9.84 1.00
CA PRO A 338 0.85 -9.57 0.11
C PRO A 338 1.67 -10.81 -0.25
N LEU A 339 1.90 -11.71 0.71
CA LEU A 339 2.64 -12.95 0.47
C LEU A 339 1.85 -13.88 -0.46
N LEU A 340 0.53 -14.00 -0.22
CA LEU A 340 -0.37 -14.75 -1.09
C LEU A 340 -0.42 -14.18 -2.51
N PHE A 341 -0.39 -12.86 -2.65
CA PHE A 341 -0.35 -12.21 -3.96
C PHE A 341 0.96 -12.48 -4.69
N ASN A 342 2.11 -12.49 -3.99
CA ASN A 342 3.39 -12.86 -4.60
C ASN A 342 3.40 -14.30 -5.11
N ILE A 343 2.87 -15.25 -4.34
CA ILE A 343 2.71 -16.65 -4.79
C ILE A 343 1.79 -16.72 -6.01
N TYR A 344 0.71 -15.93 -6.00
CA TYR A 344 -0.20 -15.83 -7.14
C TYR A 344 0.52 -15.34 -8.40
N MET A 345 1.36 -14.33 -8.30
CA MET A 345 2.06 -13.72 -9.45
C MET A 345 3.30 -14.48 -9.90
N GLN A 346 3.78 -15.46 -9.12
CA GLN A 346 5.05 -16.15 -9.33
C GLN A 346 5.27 -16.68 -10.77
N PRO A 347 4.28 -17.29 -11.46
CA PRO A 347 4.51 -17.83 -12.80
C PRO A 347 4.80 -16.77 -13.88
N LEU A 348 4.40 -15.51 -13.66
CA LEU A 348 4.53 -14.44 -14.66
C LEU A 348 5.98 -14.17 -15.03
N ALA A 349 6.88 -14.17 -14.04
CA ALA A 349 8.28 -13.84 -14.26
C ALA A 349 8.96 -14.87 -15.18
N GLN A 350 8.63 -16.15 -15.03
CA GLN A 350 9.16 -17.20 -15.91
C GLN A 350 8.60 -17.06 -17.33
N LEU A 351 7.30 -16.82 -17.47
CA LEU A 351 6.67 -16.56 -18.77
C LEU A 351 7.39 -15.45 -19.54
N VAL A 352 7.71 -14.34 -18.87
CA VAL A 352 8.43 -13.20 -19.48
C VAL A 352 9.84 -13.60 -19.91
N ARG A 353 10.55 -14.36 -19.08
CA ARG A 353 11.92 -14.83 -19.39
C ARG A 353 11.97 -15.78 -20.58
N ASP A 354 10.92 -16.58 -20.80
CA ASP A 354 10.84 -17.49 -21.94
C ASP A 354 10.87 -16.75 -23.29
N PHE A 355 10.50 -15.46 -23.32
CA PHE A 355 10.62 -14.56 -24.49
C PHE A 355 11.93 -13.74 -24.52
N GLY A 356 12.84 -13.95 -23.57
CA GLY A 356 14.12 -13.24 -23.49
C GLY A 356 14.05 -11.85 -22.85
N LEU A 357 12.96 -11.54 -22.13
CA LEU A 357 12.82 -10.29 -21.38
C LEU A 357 13.16 -10.48 -19.90
N GLU A 358 13.57 -9.40 -19.24
CA GLU A 358 13.66 -9.37 -17.78
C GLU A 358 12.36 -8.85 -17.17
N CYS A 359 11.99 -9.41 -16.02
CA CYS A 359 10.78 -9.05 -15.28
C CYS A 359 11.17 -8.70 -13.85
N TYR A 360 10.87 -7.47 -13.43
CA TYR A 360 11.01 -7.02 -12.05
C TYR A 360 9.62 -6.79 -11.47
N GLN A 361 9.42 -7.19 -10.23
CA GLN A 361 8.12 -7.07 -9.59
C GLN A 361 8.27 -6.49 -8.19
N TYR A 362 7.34 -5.60 -7.84
CA TYR A 362 7.11 -5.17 -6.48
C TYR A 362 5.61 -5.31 -6.21
N ALA A 363 5.20 -6.48 -5.75
CA ALA A 363 3.80 -6.86 -5.65
C ALA A 363 3.08 -6.78 -7.01
N ASP A 364 2.07 -5.91 -7.16
CA ASP A 364 1.32 -5.73 -8.41
C ASP A 364 2.05 -4.86 -9.45
N ASP A 365 2.98 -4.00 -9.03
CA ASP A 365 3.81 -3.21 -9.94
C ASP A 365 4.79 -4.15 -10.68
N THR A 366 4.59 -4.33 -11.99
CA THR A 366 5.42 -5.21 -12.84
C THR A 366 6.17 -4.39 -13.88
N GLN A 367 7.49 -4.49 -13.91
CA GLN A 367 8.36 -3.80 -14.87
C GLN A 367 9.01 -4.81 -15.81
N LEU A 368 8.77 -4.66 -17.11
CA LEU A 368 9.42 -5.45 -18.15
C LEU A 368 10.58 -4.66 -18.73
N VAL A 369 11.73 -5.32 -18.91
CA VAL A 369 12.91 -4.73 -19.51
C VAL A 369 13.31 -5.55 -20.73
N LEU A 370 13.26 -4.91 -21.90
CA LEU A 370 13.72 -5.46 -23.16
C LEU A 370 15.00 -4.73 -23.58
N LYS A 371 16.11 -5.47 -23.62
CA LYS A 371 17.41 -4.97 -24.08
C LYS A 371 17.55 -5.22 -25.58
N MET A 372 18.03 -4.22 -26.30
CA MET A 372 18.26 -4.27 -27.75
C MET A 372 19.67 -3.76 -28.04
N GLU A 373 20.30 -4.35 -29.06
CA GLU A 373 21.63 -3.93 -29.51
C GLU A 373 21.52 -2.75 -30.49
N GLY A 374 22.46 -1.81 -30.37
CA GLY A 374 22.53 -0.63 -31.25
C GLY A 374 21.27 0.24 -31.23
N GLN A 375 20.89 0.69 -32.43
CA GLN A 375 19.76 1.58 -32.71
C GLN A 375 18.71 0.82 -33.52
N PRO A 376 17.82 0.07 -32.86
CA PRO A 376 16.85 -0.75 -33.57
C PRO A 376 15.86 0.13 -34.34
N GLU A 377 15.52 -0.30 -35.57
CA GLU A 377 14.48 0.34 -36.40
C GLU A 377 13.07 -0.11 -35.99
N SER A 378 12.95 -1.27 -35.36
CA SER A 378 11.69 -1.84 -34.87
C SER A 378 11.92 -2.63 -33.58
N VAL A 379 10.84 -2.88 -32.84
CA VAL A 379 10.88 -3.75 -31.67
C VAL A 379 10.84 -5.22 -32.14
N PRO A 380 11.64 -6.14 -31.54
CA PRO A 380 11.60 -7.55 -31.86
C PRO A 380 10.19 -8.16 -31.74
N ASP A 381 9.84 -9.08 -32.65
CA ASP A 381 8.56 -9.81 -32.60
C ASP A 381 8.37 -10.59 -31.29
N SER A 382 9.46 -11.02 -30.63
CA SER A 382 9.41 -11.67 -29.33
C SER A 382 8.78 -10.79 -28.25
N PHE A 383 8.90 -9.46 -28.36
CA PHE A 383 8.25 -8.53 -27.45
C PHE A 383 6.73 -8.52 -27.65
N HIS A 384 6.26 -8.51 -28.90
CA HIS A 384 4.83 -8.55 -29.21
C HIS A 384 4.21 -9.85 -28.69
N GLN A 385 4.84 -10.98 -28.99
CA GLN A 385 4.44 -12.30 -28.50
C GLN A 385 4.47 -12.37 -26.97
N CYS A 386 5.47 -11.76 -26.33
CA CYS A 386 5.55 -11.69 -24.87
C CYS A 386 4.35 -10.91 -24.29
N LEU A 387 3.99 -9.74 -24.83
CA LEU A 387 2.85 -8.97 -24.33
C LEU A 387 1.53 -9.72 -24.52
N GLU A 388 1.33 -10.38 -25.67
CA GLU A 388 0.15 -11.21 -25.92
C GLU A 388 0.07 -12.38 -24.93
N ALA A 389 1.19 -13.06 -24.69
CA ALA A 389 1.28 -14.14 -23.72
C ALA A 389 0.99 -13.66 -22.29
N ILE A 390 1.52 -12.48 -21.90
CA ILE A 390 1.24 -11.86 -20.60
C ILE A 390 -0.25 -11.52 -20.47
N ILE A 391 -0.88 -10.93 -21.49
CA ILE A 391 -2.32 -10.62 -21.47
C ILE A 391 -3.13 -11.92 -21.34
N GLY A 392 -2.82 -12.93 -22.15
CA GLY A 392 -3.46 -14.24 -22.09
C GLY A 392 -3.35 -14.86 -20.70
N TRP A 393 -2.14 -14.87 -20.14
CA TRP A 393 -1.88 -15.40 -18.82
C TRP A 393 -2.60 -14.61 -17.71
N LEU A 394 -2.57 -13.27 -17.74
CA LEU A 394 -3.27 -12.43 -16.77
C LEU A 394 -4.78 -12.71 -16.81
N ARG A 395 -5.38 -12.79 -18.01
CA ARG A 395 -6.79 -13.14 -18.17
C ARG A 395 -7.11 -14.55 -17.65
N SER A 396 -6.27 -15.54 -17.96
CA SER A 396 -6.42 -16.91 -17.44
C SER A 396 -6.28 -16.96 -15.91
N SER A 397 -5.46 -16.05 -15.35
CA SER A 397 -5.29 -15.80 -13.93
C SER A 397 -6.33 -14.83 -13.37
N ARG A 398 -7.42 -14.52 -14.08
CA ARG A 398 -8.49 -13.63 -13.60
C ARG A 398 -8.01 -12.24 -13.15
N LEU A 399 -6.91 -11.77 -13.74
CA LEU A 399 -6.34 -10.44 -13.57
C LEU A 399 -6.54 -9.61 -14.84
N ARG A 400 -6.60 -8.29 -14.68
CA ARG A 400 -6.77 -7.36 -15.79
C ARG A 400 -5.67 -6.33 -15.81
N VAL A 401 -4.95 -6.25 -16.93
CA VAL A 401 -4.02 -5.15 -17.20
C VAL A 401 -4.80 -3.85 -17.41
N ASN A 402 -4.17 -2.72 -17.08
CA ASN A 402 -4.71 -1.39 -17.29
C ASN A 402 -3.85 -0.65 -18.32
N PRO A 403 -4.21 -0.71 -19.61
CA PRO A 403 -3.42 -0.09 -20.67
C PRO A 403 -3.28 1.42 -20.48
N ALA A 404 -4.36 2.09 -20.11
CA ALA A 404 -4.37 3.54 -19.86
C ALA A 404 -3.45 4.02 -18.71
N LYS A 405 -3.03 3.12 -17.82
CA LYS A 405 -2.04 3.43 -16.77
C LYS A 405 -0.68 2.74 -16.99
N THR A 406 -0.55 1.97 -18.07
CA THR A 406 0.72 1.37 -18.44
C THR A 406 1.62 2.45 -19.04
N GLU A 407 2.80 2.63 -18.47
CA GLU A 407 3.78 3.63 -18.94
C GLU A 407 4.94 2.93 -19.64
N ILE A 408 5.51 3.58 -20.66
CA ILE A 408 6.66 3.06 -21.39
C ILE A 408 7.74 4.11 -21.48
N LEU A 409 8.97 3.69 -21.24
CA LEU A 409 10.16 4.51 -21.42
C LEU A 409 11.08 3.85 -22.44
N TRP A 410 11.37 4.57 -23.53
CA TRP A 410 12.40 4.20 -24.48
C TRP A 410 13.72 4.88 -24.10
N LEU A 411 14.80 4.11 -23.99
CA LEU A 411 16.14 4.61 -23.69
C LEU A 411 17.11 4.22 -24.80
N GLY A 412 18.04 5.11 -25.11
CA GLY A 412 18.96 4.94 -26.24
C GLY A 412 18.48 5.71 -27.47
N ARG A 413 19.30 5.71 -28.53
CA ARG A 413 18.95 6.41 -29.76
C ARG A 413 18.00 5.52 -30.58
N PRO A 414 16.75 5.95 -30.82
CA PRO A 414 15.91 5.25 -31.79
C PRO A 414 16.60 5.30 -33.16
N GLY A 415 16.36 4.27 -34.01
CA GLY A 415 16.78 4.31 -35.40
C GLY A 415 16.15 5.49 -36.16
N SER A 416 16.45 5.62 -37.45
CA SER A 416 15.97 6.72 -38.31
C SER A 416 14.46 6.73 -38.61
N GLY A 417 13.67 5.82 -38.02
CA GLY A 417 12.22 5.69 -38.21
C GLY A 417 11.42 5.87 -36.92
N ASP A 418 10.12 6.19 -37.06
CA ASP A 418 9.16 6.16 -35.96
C ASP A 418 8.98 4.71 -35.48
N ILE A 419 9.41 4.42 -34.25
CA ILE A 419 9.25 3.10 -33.65
C ILE A 419 7.78 2.86 -33.34
N GLN A 420 7.18 1.89 -34.03
CA GLN A 420 5.84 1.42 -33.74
C GLN A 420 5.88 0.39 -32.60
N LEU A 421 5.23 0.73 -31.49
CA LEU A 421 5.01 -0.20 -30.40
C LEU A 421 3.73 -1.03 -30.62
N PRO A 422 3.68 -2.26 -30.09
CA PRO A 422 2.48 -3.09 -30.16
C PRO A 422 1.30 -2.48 -29.39
N THR A 423 0.12 -3.06 -29.61
CA THR A 423 -1.05 -2.80 -28.79
C THR A 423 -1.02 -3.63 -27.51
N LEU A 424 -1.52 -3.07 -26.41
CA LEU A 424 -1.76 -3.75 -25.16
C LEU A 424 -3.27 -3.73 -24.88
N ASP A 425 -3.91 -4.89 -24.91
CA ASP A 425 -5.36 -5.03 -24.72
C ASP A 425 -6.20 -4.13 -25.67
N GLY A 426 -5.71 -3.91 -26.89
CA GLY A 426 -6.35 -3.08 -27.92
C GLY A 426 -5.95 -1.61 -27.92
N GLU A 427 -5.18 -1.12 -26.93
CA GLU A 427 -4.66 0.25 -26.92
C GLU A 427 -3.24 0.30 -27.49
N VAL A 428 -2.96 1.23 -28.40
CA VAL A 428 -1.61 1.44 -28.94
C VAL A 428 -0.73 2.04 -27.86
N LEU A 429 0.42 1.41 -27.63
CA LEU A 429 1.38 1.87 -26.65
C LEU A 429 2.24 3.01 -27.21
N HIS A 430 2.56 4.00 -26.39
CA HIS A 430 3.40 5.14 -26.78
C HIS A 430 4.50 5.38 -25.74
N PRO A 431 5.76 5.60 -26.15
CA PRO A 431 6.82 6.01 -25.24
C PRO A 431 6.49 7.37 -24.60
N SER A 432 6.71 7.48 -23.30
CA SER A 432 6.67 8.74 -22.57
C SER A 432 8.08 9.34 -22.44
N SER A 433 8.15 10.66 -22.34
CA SER A 433 9.39 11.39 -22.00
C SER A 433 9.72 11.33 -20.51
N LEU A 434 8.77 10.90 -19.68
CA LEU A 434 8.92 10.78 -18.24
C LEU A 434 7.94 9.71 -17.73
N VAL A 435 8.42 8.76 -16.94
CA VAL A 435 7.59 7.72 -16.31
C VAL A 435 7.80 7.69 -14.82
N LYS A 436 6.85 7.13 -14.06
CA LYS A 436 6.96 6.99 -12.60
C LYS A 436 7.06 5.53 -12.19
N SER A 437 8.27 5.04 -11.97
CA SER A 437 8.52 3.69 -11.46
C SER A 437 8.70 3.70 -9.94
N LEU A 438 7.86 2.95 -9.22
CA LEU A 438 7.93 2.78 -7.75
C LEU A 438 8.10 4.08 -6.94
N GLY A 439 7.53 5.18 -7.43
CA GLY A 439 7.62 6.49 -6.78
C GLY A 439 8.70 7.43 -7.34
N VAL A 440 9.60 6.94 -8.18
CA VAL A 440 10.71 7.69 -8.78
C VAL A 440 10.43 8.04 -10.23
N LEU A 441 10.69 9.29 -10.59
CA LEU A 441 10.59 9.78 -11.96
C LEU A 441 11.84 9.41 -12.77
N LEU A 442 11.64 8.76 -13.91
CA LEU A 442 12.70 8.33 -14.83
C LEU A 442 12.47 8.95 -16.21
N ASP A 443 13.53 9.52 -16.77
CA ASP A 443 13.58 10.08 -18.13
C ASP A 443 14.53 9.26 -19.03
N PRO A 444 14.46 9.38 -20.37
CA PRO A 444 15.28 8.59 -21.29
C PRO A 444 16.80 8.75 -21.11
N SER A 445 17.23 9.87 -20.52
CA SER A 445 18.64 10.18 -20.23
C SER A 445 19.09 9.75 -18.83
N LEU A 446 18.16 9.27 -17.98
CA LEU A 446 18.41 8.84 -16.61
C LEU A 446 19.17 9.88 -15.76
N THR A 447 18.94 11.17 -16.03
CA THR A 447 19.63 12.29 -15.37
C THR A 447 19.15 12.50 -13.94
N MET A 448 17.92 12.04 -13.64
CA MET A 448 17.22 12.26 -12.37
C MET A 448 16.85 13.73 -12.12
N GLU A 449 17.02 14.64 -13.08
CA GLU A 449 16.73 16.07 -12.90
C GLU A 449 15.27 16.32 -12.53
N ALA A 450 14.34 15.66 -13.23
CA ALA A 450 12.91 15.77 -12.95
C ALA A 450 12.57 15.27 -11.54
N GLN A 451 13.19 14.17 -11.10
CA GLN A 451 13.02 13.62 -9.76
C GLN A 451 13.56 14.57 -8.69
N VAL A 452 14.79 15.06 -8.86
CA VAL A 452 15.43 15.99 -7.93
C VAL A 452 14.62 17.28 -7.83
N SER A 453 14.13 17.81 -8.95
CA SER A 453 13.26 18.99 -8.97
C SER A 453 11.94 18.76 -8.24
N ALA A 454 11.29 17.61 -8.45
CA ALA A 454 10.05 17.25 -7.77
C ALA A 454 10.21 17.08 -6.25
N ILE A 455 11.29 16.40 -5.81
CA ILE A 455 11.64 16.27 -4.39
C ILE A 455 11.94 17.66 -3.81
N THR A 456 12.83 18.43 -4.45
CA THR A 456 13.22 19.79 -4.00
C THR A 456 11.99 20.70 -3.83
N LYS A 457 11.04 20.65 -4.76
CA LYS A 457 9.78 21.41 -4.67
C LYS A 457 8.95 20.98 -3.44
N THR A 458 8.89 19.69 -3.17
CA THR A 458 8.19 19.11 -2.02
C THR A 458 8.87 19.50 -0.71
N ASP A 459 10.20 19.46 -0.67
CA ASP A 459 11.01 19.87 0.48
C ASP A 459 10.84 21.36 0.79
N PHE A 460 10.91 22.23 -0.23
CA PHE A 460 10.64 23.66 -0.04
C PHE A 460 9.21 23.92 0.44
N PHE A 461 8.23 23.13 0.00
CA PHE A 461 6.88 23.20 0.53
C PHE A 461 6.86 22.85 2.03
N HIS A 462 7.50 21.75 2.44
CA HIS A 462 7.59 21.36 3.85
C HIS A 462 8.35 22.37 4.70
N LEU A 463 9.48 22.90 4.21
CA LEU A 463 10.23 23.98 4.88
C LEU A 463 9.39 25.24 5.08
N ARG A 464 8.59 25.63 4.07
CA ARG A 464 7.68 26.78 4.21
C ARG A 464 6.61 26.53 5.27
N GLN A 465 6.08 25.31 5.37
CA GLN A 465 5.13 24.97 6.44
C GLN A 465 5.80 24.94 7.81
N ALA A 466 6.99 24.34 7.93
CA ALA A 466 7.76 24.32 9.17
C ALA A 466 8.10 25.73 9.65
N ARG A 467 8.45 26.66 8.74
CA ARG A 467 8.69 28.08 9.09
C ARG A 467 7.48 28.75 9.74
N ARG A 468 6.25 28.37 9.39
CA ARG A 468 5.03 28.89 10.04
C ARG A 468 4.88 28.41 11.49
N LEU A 469 5.52 27.29 11.83
CA LEU A 469 5.55 26.76 13.18
C LEU A 469 6.68 27.36 14.03
N ALA A 470 7.67 28.02 13.43
CA ALA A 470 8.83 28.59 14.13
C ALA A 470 8.50 29.51 15.31
N PRO A 471 7.46 30.39 15.27
CA PRO A 471 7.09 31.18 16.45
C PRO A 471 6.62 30.31 17.64
N TYR A 472 6.06 29.13 17.34
CA TYR A 472 5.40 28.25 18.29
C TYR A 472 6.23 27.03 18.68
N LEU A 473 7.48 26.93 18.23
CA LEU A 473 8.38 25.82 18.55
C LEU A 473 9.69 26.38 19.11
N SER A 474 10.31 25.63 20.03
CA SER A 474 11.71 25.87 20.38
C SER A 474 12.61 25.56 19.17
N ARG A 475 13.85 26.05 19.19
CA ARG A 475 14.83 25.78 18.13
C ARG A 475 15.05 24.27 17.92
N ASP A 476 15.11 23.50 19.00
CA ASP A 476 15.34 22.05 18.95
C ASP A 476 14.13 21.29 18.42
N ASN A 477 12.92 21.70 18.82
CA ASN A 477 11.68 21.13 18.30
C ASN A 477 11.50 21.46 16.82
N LEU A 478 11.87 22.67 16.39
CA LEU A 478 11.84 23.05 14.98
C LEU A 478 12.87 22.27 14.16
N ALA A 479 14.07 22.06 14.68
CA ALA A 479 15.08 21.21 14.04
C ALA A 479 14.56 19.78 13.87
N THR A 480 13.92 19.23 14.92
CA THR A 480 13.26 17.91 14.88
C THR A 480 12.16 17.85 13.81
N VAL A 481 11.37 18.92 13.67
CA VAL A 481 10.33 19.02 12.63
C VAL A 481 10.92 19.01 11.22
N ILE A 482 11.99 19.78 10.99
CA ILE A 482 12.67 19.83 9.69
C ILE A 482 13.31 18.47 9.37
N GLN A 483 14.04 17.90 10.34
CA GLN A 483 14.69 16.60 10.20
C GLN A 483 13.70 15.48 9.90
N ALA A 484 12.46 15.55 10.38
CA ALA A 484 11.47 14.51 10.14
C ALA A 484 10.69 14.69 8.83
N THR A 485 10.76 15.86 8.18
CA THR A 485 9.91 16.19 7.02
C THR A 485 10.66 16.41 5.72
N VAL A 486 11.97 16.71 5.80
CA VAL A 486 12.81 17.08 4.65
C VAL A 486 13.99 16.14 4.49
N ILE A 487 14.46 15.54 5.59
CA ILE A 487 15.54 14.56 5.63
C ILE A 487 14.91 13.20 5.92
#